data_AF-A0A2V6N226-F1
#
_entry.id   AF-A0A2V6N226-F1
#
_cell.length_a   1.000
_cell.length_b   1.000
_cell.length_c   1.000
_cell.angle_alpha   90.00
_cell.angle_beta   90.00
_cell.angle_gamma   90.00
#
_symmetry.space_group_name_H-M   'P 1'
#
loop_
_entity.id
_entity.type
_entity.pdbx_description
1 polymer ?
#
loop_
_entity_poly.entity_id
_entity_poly.type
_entity_poly.pdbx_seq_one_letter_code
_entity_poly.pdbx_strand_id
1 'polypeptide(L)' 'DFAVTEDELQSALKAMRVGGINIVAIHSHMTHERPRILFFHYWGKGPAKKLAEAIQGALLAAGLSGVSTSAVK' A
#
# COMPACT_ATOMS: atom_id res chain seq x y z
N ASP A 1 1.81 4.51 -5.80
CA ASP A 1 0.56 4.53 -5.02
C ASP A 1 0.26 3.13 -4.52
N PHE A 2 -0.38 3.05 -3.36
CA PHE A 2 -1.01 1.81 -2.92
C PHE A 2 -2.48 1.86 -3.33
N ALA A 3 -2.96 0.82 -4.02
CA ALA A 3 -4.36 0.66 -4.37
C ALA A 3 -4.94 -0.49 -3.54
N VAL A 4 -6.03 -0.21 -2.83
CA VAL A 4 -6.64 -1.14 -1.87
C VAL A 4 -8.15 -1.02 -1.96
N THR A 5 -8.86 -2.10 -1.65
CA THR A 5 -10.29 -2.03 -1.34
C THR A 5 -10.52 -1.29 -0.01
N GLU A 6 -11.78 -0.93 0.27
CA GLU A 6 -12.15 -0.32 1.55
C GLU A 6 -11.78 -1.20 2.76
N ASP A 7 -11.93 -2.53 2.63
CA ASP A 7 -11.63 -3.49 3.69
C ASP A 7 -10.12 -3.68 3.93
N GLU A 8 -9.30 -3.55 2.89
CA GLU A 8 -7.84 -3.69 2.96
C GLU A 8 -7.15 -2.40 3.47
N LEU A 9 -7.83 -1.25 3.40
CA LEU A 9 -7.22 0.05 3.68
C LEU A 9 -6.61 0.12 5.08
N GLN A 10 -7.35 -0.25 6.12
CA GLN A 10 -6.90 -0.04 7.49
C GLN A 10 -5.70 -0.90 7.86
N SER A 11 -5.63 -2.15 7.38
CA SER A 11 -4.47 -3.00 7.62
C SER A 11 -3.23 -2.48 6.89
N ALA A 12 -3.40 -2.04 5.63
CA ALA A 12 -2.32 -1.45 4.84
C ALA A 12 -1.73 -0.20 5.50
N LEU A 13 -2.59 0.76 5.91
CA LEU A 13 -2.15 2.00 6.56
C LEU A 13 -1.41 1.73 7.88
N LYS A 14 -1.93 0.82 8.72
CA LYS A 14 -1.30 0.47 10.00
C LYS A 14 0.08 -0.16 9.78
N ALA A 15 0.18 -1.11 8.85
CA ALA A 15 1.46 -1.76 8.53
C ALA A 15 2.50 -0.75 8.02
N MET A 16 2.11 0.17 7.14
CA MET A 16 2.97 1.27 6.68
C MET A 16 3.48 2.13 7.85
N ARG A 17 2.60 2.52 8.77
CA ARG A 17 2.98 3.33 9.95
C ARG A 17 3.92 2.57 10.89
N VAL A 18 3.68 1.29 11.14
CA VAL A 18 4.58 0.42 11.92
C VAL A 18 5.96 0.31 11.27
N GLY A 19 6.01 0.25 9.93
CA GLY A 19 7.24 0.27 9.14
C GLY A 19 7.93 1.64 9.05
N GLY A 20 7.44 2.66 9.74
CA GLY A 20 8.00 4.02 9.73
C GLY A 20 7.73 4.81 8.46
N ILE A 21 6.78 4.37 7.62
CA ILE A 21 6.35 5.08 6.42
C ILE A 21 5.23 6.06 6.80
N ASN A 22 5.29 7.29 6.28
CA ASN A 22 4.26 8.31 6.49
C ASN A 22 3.19 8.23 5.42
N ILE A 23 1.94 8.47 5.81
CA ILE A 23 0.81 8.56 4.88
C ILE A 23 0.61 10.04 4.57
N VAL A 24 0.57 10.36 3.28
CA VAL A 24 0.51 11.75 2.80
C VAL A 24 -0.91 12.11 2.40
N ALA A 25 -1.62 11.21 1.72
CA ALA A 25 -2.98 11.44 1.27
C ALA A 25 -3.72 10.12 1.04
N ILE A 26 -5.05 10.15 1.15
CA ILE A 26 -5.95 9.03 0.81
C ILE A 26 -7.07 9.61 -0.06
N HIS A 27 -7.33 9.02 -1.22
CA HIS A 27 -8.29 9.53 -2.20
C HIS A 27 -8.74 8.42 -3.18
N SER A 28 -9.69 8.73 -4.06
CA SER A 28 -10.09 7.87 -5.19
C SER A 28 -10.23 8.72 -6.45
N HIS A 29 -9.96 8.13 -7.61
CA HIS A 29 -10.03 8.77 -8.92
C HIS A 29 -11.27 8.40 -9.73
N MET A 30 -12.02 7.38 -9.29
CA MET A 30 -13.03 6.73 -10.10
C MET A 30 -14.45 7.10 -9.66
N THR A 31 -15.39 7.04 -10.60
CA THR A 31 -16.82 7.17 -10.35
C THR A 31 -17.52 5.86 -10.72
N HIS A 32 -18.57 5.51 -9.96
CA HIS A 32 -19.40 4.30 -10.19
C HIS A 32 -18.65 2.95 -10.17
N GLU A 33 -17.47 2.87 -9.56
CA GLU A 33 -16.73 1.61 -9.42
C GLU A 33 -17.32 0.68 -8.33
N ARG A 34 -17.22 -0.63 -8.55
CA ARG A 34 -17.46 -1.68 -7.54
C ARG A 34 -16.53 -2.89 -7.79
N PRO A 35 -15.76 -3.36 -6.78
CA PRO A 35 -15.58 -2.76 -5.46
C PRO A 35 -14.93 -1.38 -5.55
N ARG A 36 -15.09 -0.56 -4.50
CA ARG A 36 -14.45 0.75 -4.44
C ARG A 36 -12.95 0.57 -4.17
N ILE A 37 -12.13 1.27 -4.94
CA ILE A 37 -10.68 1.28 -4.81
C ILE A 37 -10.25 2.62 -4.25
N LEU A 38 -9.53 2.57 -3.14
CA LEU A 38 -8.90 3.71 -2.51
C LEU A 38 -7.40 3.68 -2.81
N PHE A 39 -6.87 4.86 -3.10
CA PHE A 39 -5.47 5.10 -3.34
C PHE A 39 -4.90 5.90 -2.19
N PHE A 40 -3.72 5.52 -1.72
CA PHE A 40 -2.99 6.36 -0.79
C PHE A 40 -1.54 6.59 -1.21
N HIS A 41 -1.12 7.83 -0.97
CA HIS A 41 0.25 8.31 -1.16
C HIS A 41 1.02 8.19 0.13
N TYR A 42 2.29 7.83 0.03
CA TYR A 42 3.15 7.60 1.17
C TYR A 42 4.54 8.19 0.95
N TRP A 43 5.21 8.50 2.05
CA TRP A 43 6.56 9.07 2.04
C TRP A 43 7.43 8.46 3.14
N GLY A 44 8.66 8.12 2.79
CA GLY A 44 9.66 7.61 3.73
C GLY A 44 11.07 7.93 3.24
N LYS A 45 12.00 8.06 4.18
CA LYS A 45 13.42 8.27 3.90
C LYS A 45 14.25 7.39 4.82
N GLY A 46 15.28 6.77 4.27
CA GLY A 46 16.18 5.90 5.03
C GLY A 46 16.86 4.88 4.13
N PRO A 47 17.49 3.85 4.73
CA PRO A 47 18.13 2.77 3.98
C PRO A 47 17.13 2.05 3.07
N ALA A 48 17.51 1.86 1.81
CA ALA A 48 16.64 1.24 0.80
C ALA A 48 16.06 -0.11 1.25
N LYS A 49 16.87 -0.96 1.89
CA LYS A 49 16.42 -2.26 2.43
C LYS A 49 15.28 -2.12 3.44
N LYS A 50 15.39 -1.18 4.39
CA LYS A 50 14.34 -0.96 5.41
C LYS A 50 13.05 -0.45 4.78
N LEU A 51 13.15 0.44 3.79
CA LEU A 51 11.99 0.92 3.05
C LEU A 51 11.31 -0.24 2.31
N ALA A 52 12.08 -1.08 1.61
CA ALA A 52 11.55 -2.23 0.89
C ALA A 52 10.84 -3.24 1.83
N GLU A 53 11.43 -3.55 2.98
CA GLU A 53 10.84 -4.42 4.00
C GLU A 53 9.52 -3.85 4.54
N ALA A 54 9.45 -2.54 4.79
CA ALA A 54 8.21 -1.88 5.25
C ALA A 54 7.09 -1.96 4.20
N ILE A 55 7.40 -1.70 2.92
CA ILE A 55 6.43 -1.81 1.82
C ILE A 55 5.98 -3.26 1.65
N GLN A 56 6.90 -4.23 1.72
CA GLN A 56 6.56 -5.65 1.65
C GLN A 56 5.64 -6.08 2.79
N GLY A 57 5.91 -5.62 4.02
CA GLY A 57 5.05 -5.87 5.18
C GLY A 57 3.63 -5.32 4.98
N ALA A 58 3.50 -4.13 4.39
CA ALA A 58 2.20 -3.56 4.07
C ALA A 58 1.45 -4.36 2.99
N LEU A 59 2.14 -4.85 1.95
CA LEU A 59 1.53 -5.70 0.92
C LEU A 59 0.98 -7.00 1.52
N LEU A 60 1.74 -7.65 2.41
CA LEU A 60 1.31 -8.85 3.10
C LEU A 60 0.12 -8.59 4.03
N ALA A 61 0.17 -7.52 4.83
CA ALA A 61 -0.90 -7.15 5.76
C ALA A 61 -2.21 -6.75 5.05
N ALA A 62 -2.09 -6.20 3.84
CA ALA A 62 -3.23 -5.84 3.01
C ALA A 62 -3.78 -7.04 2.20
N GLY A 63 -3.21 -8.23 2.32
CA GLY A 63 -3.63 -9.40 1.54
C GLY A 63 -3.24 -9.35 0.05
N LEU A 64 -2.42 -8.36 -0.34
CA LEU A 64 -2.00 -8.12 -1.72
C LEU A 64 -0.83 -9.01 -2.17
N SER A 65 -0.35 -9.92 -1.31
CA SER A 65 0.79 -10.79 -1.59
C SER A 65 0.55 -11.84 -2.68
N GLY A 66 -0.71 -12.05 -3.11
CA GLY A 66 -1.04 -12.88 -4.26
C GLY A 66 -0.81 -12.21 -5.61
N VAL A 67 -0.62 -10.89 -5.65
CA VAL A 67 -0.46 -10.10 -6.88
C VAL A 67 1.03 -10.03 -7.24
N SER A 68 1.57 -11.14 -7.76
CA SER A 68 2.90 -11.19 -8.34
C SER A 68 2.83 -10.90 -9.84
N THR A 69 3.21 -9.69 -10.26
CA THR A 69 3.68 -9.50 -11.64
C THR A 69 5.12 -10.00 -11.72
N SER A 70 5.37 -10.98 -12.59
CA SER A 70 6.73 -11.39 -12.93
C SER A 70 7.53 -10.15 -13.36
N ALA A 71 8.55 -9.79 -12.59
CA ALA A 71 9.49 -8.77 -13.04
C ALA A 71 10.09 -9.25 -14.36
N VAL A 72 9.79 -8.54 -15.45
CA VAL A 72 10.45 -8.78 -16.74
C VAL A 72 11.92 -8.50 -16.51
N LYS A 73 12.75 -9.53 -16.69
CA LYS A 73 14.22 -9.43 -16.65
C LYS A 73 14.72 -8.46 -17.71
#